data_AF-A0A960SRN0-F1
#
_entry.id   AF-A0A960SRN0-F1
#
_cell.length_a   1.000
_cell.length_b   1.000
_cell.length_c   1.000
_cell.angle_alpha   90.00
_cell.angle_beta   90.00
_cell.angle_gamma   90.00
#
_symmetry.space_group_name_H-M   'P 1'
#
loop_
_entity.id
_entity.type
_entity.pdbx_description
1 polymer ?
#
loop_
_entity_poly.entity_id
_entity_poly.type
_entity_poly.pdbx_seq_one_letter_code
_entity_poly.pdbx_strand_id
1 'polypeptide(L)'
;DTTTWNCHFNKSGFRLPTEAEWECAARGGLQNPYRNFPCGDEPDATKANWPESKNPFRAGPMPWTTPVGFFNGQLHRKSDFGWPGAQETFQTGNGANGYGLYDMTGNVWQFINDWYGRDYYAYSPTDNPPGPASGSMMPDGKPYRGMRGGNWYNGLNGHGRVSNRNPSYFRGPQDPNHPYYHIGFRVVLPVDAESRPAVKLTPVQQIRGPDGGLGGGPGGGGRRPRPEGGPRQGGGGPGGDRPPRSDAQTPVRSTLSESFRKPNGTFILRSPEVTDGGALPAEFTGDGAAATLPLEWSGTPAGTKSYALIMHHEAPDQAKWYWILYNIPAETRGLPKNAKGVGTLGSNSVNRRTEYAPPHSKGQGAKTYIYTLYALSAPPQITVAPAEVNRNMLLAAMKDKILATAELSVAYTRPDGATERAERRGPASDRPGNRLSADQ
;
A
#
# COMPACT_ATOMS: atom_id res chain seq x y z
N ASP A 1 10.71 14.03 4.55
CA ASP A 1 11.46 15.30 4.52
C ASP A 1 10.83 16.20 3.46
N THR A 2 10.42 17.41 3.82
CA THR A 2 9.71 18.35 2.92
C THR A 2 10.66 19.04 1.93
N THR A 3 11.97 18.94 2.13
CA THR A 3 12.99 19.52 1.25
C THR A 3 13.43 18.53 0.17
N THR A 4 13.71 17.29 0.55
CA THR A 4 14.11 16.22 -0.39
C THR A 4 12.94 15.41 -0.91
N TRP A 5 11.76 15.56 -0.31
CA TRP A 5 10.58 14.73 -0.56
C TRP A 5 10.81 13.23 -0.33
N ASN A 6 11.88 12.86 0.36
CA ASN A 6 12.14 11.49 0.73
C ASN A 6 11.13 11.06 1.79
N CYS A 7 10.37 10.01 1.47
CA CYS A 7 9.47 9.35 2.39
C CYS A 7 10.14 8.09 2.92
N HIS A 8 10.27 7.99 4.23
CA HIS A 8 10.80 6.80 4.89
C HIS A 8 9.63 5.88 5.17
N PHE A 9 9.28 5.04 4.21
CA PHE A 9 8.11 4.14 4.26
C PHE A 9 8.14 3.16 5.45
N ASN A 10 9.29 2.98 6.09
CA ASN A 10 9.53 2.12 7.25
C ASN A 10 9.50 2.86 8.60
N LYS A 11 9.27 4.18 8.63
CA LYS A 11 9.10 4.93 9.88
C LYS A 11 7.67 4.75 10.37
N SER A 12 7.52 4.48 11.67
CA SER A 12 6.21 4.45 12.32
C SER A 12 5.59 5.86 12.35
N GLY A 13 4.31 5.95 12.02
CA GLY A 13 3.58 7.22 11.95
C GLY A 13 2.83 7.39 10.63
N PHE A 14 2.29 8.58 10.40
CA PHE A 14 1.51 8.89 9.21
C PHE A 14 2.40 9.36 8.06
N ARG A 15 2.11 8.92 6.84
CA ARG A 15 2.74 9.39 5.60
C ARG A 15 1.70 9.58 4.50
N LEU A 16 2.05 10.31 3.45
CA LEU A 16 1.24 10.31 2.23
C LEU A 16 1.16 8.88 1.65
N PRO A 17 0.00 8.46 1.11
CA PRO A 17 -0.12 7.20 0.40
C PRO A 17 0.70 7.22 -0.88
N THR A 18 1.14 6.05 -1.34
CA THR A 18 1.60 5.88 -2.72
C THR A 18 0.45 6.01 -3.73
N GLU A 19 0.73 6.10 -5.04
CA GLU A 19 -0.32 5.98 -6.09
C GLU A 19 -1.13 4.71 -5.85
N ALA A 20 -0.43 3.58 -5.79
CA ALA A 20 -1.03 2.26 -5.72
C ALA A 20 -1.90 2.10 -4.46
N GLU A 21 -1.40 2.52 -3.29
CA GLU A 21 -2.17 2.49 -2.04
C GLU A 21 -3.42 3.38 -2.12
N TRP A 22 -3.29 4.60 -2.65
CA TRP A 22 -4.42 5.51 -2.77
C TRP A 22 -5.51 4.92 -3.67
N GLU A 23 -5.14 4.35 -4.81
CA GLU A 23 -6.09 3.77 -5.77
C GLU A 23 -6.72 2.48 -5.26
N CYS A 24 -5.95 1.62 -4.61
CA CYS A 24 -6.48 0.44 -3.93
C CYS A 24 -7.52 0.86 -2.88
N ALA A 25 -7.17 1.83 -2.03
CA ALA A 25 -8.07 2.37 -1.03
C ALA A 25 -9.32 3.01 -1.66
N ALA A 26 -9.16 3.79 -2.74
CA ALA A 26 -10.25 4.49 -3.43
C ALA A 26 -11.22 3.52 -4.09
N ARG A 27 -10.70 2.45 -4.69
CA ARG A 27 -11.47 1.41 -5.38
C ARG A 27 -12.29 0.56 -4.41
N GLY A 28 -11.87 0.44 -3.15
CA GLY A 28 -12.68 -0.16 -2.09
C GLY A 28 -13.12 -1.60 -2.38
N GLY A 29 -12.22 -2.43 -2.92
CA GLY A 29 -12.51 -3.83 -3.25
C GLY A 29 -13.08 -4.09 -4.66
N LEU A 30 -13.35 -3.04 -5.44
CA LEU A 30 -13.91 -3.16 -6.80
C LEU A 30 -12.83 -3.35 -7.89
N GLN A 31 -11.90 -4.28 -7.66
CA GLN A 31 -10.81 -4.60 -8.62
C GLN A 31 -11.21 -5.68 -9.63
N ASN A 32 -12.23 -6.47 -9.31
CA ASN A 32 -12.79 -7.49 -10.21
C ASN A 32 -14.32 -7.55 -10.10
N PRO A 33 -15.08 -7.01 -11.08
CA PRO A 33 -14.59 -6.27 -12.25
C PRO A 33 -13.96 -4.93 -11.85
N TYR A 34 -13.04 -4.43 -12.67
CA TYR A 34 -12.30 -3.20 -12.41
C TYR A 34 -13.21 -1.97 -12.63
N ARG A 35 -13.71 -1.35 -11.54
CA ARG A 35 -14.67 -0.25 -11.61
C ARG A 35 -14.02 1.13 -11.68
N ASN A 36 -14.58 2.05 -12.46
CA ASN A 36 -13.97 3.37 -12.67
C ASN A 36 -14.10 4.34 -11.48
N PHE A 37 -15.11 4.19 -10.62
CA PHE A 37 -15.39 5.09 -9.50
C PHE A 37 -15.45 4.34 -8.16
N PRO A 38 -15.26 5.03 -7.02
CA PRO A 38 -15.33 4.40 -5.69
C PRO A 38 -16.68 3.73 -5.40
N CYS A 39 -17.75 4.21 -6.04
CA CYS A 39 -19.12 3.76 -5.83
C CYS A 39 -19.68 2.88 -6.95
N GLY A 40 -18.86 2.44 -7.90
CA GLY A 40 -19.29 1.64 -9.04
C GLY A 40 -18.62 2.05 -10.36
N ASP A 41 -19.22 1.64 -11.47
CA ASP A 41 -18.64 1.91 -12.80
C ASP A 41 -19.05 3.25 -13.38
N GLU A 42 -20.27 3.68 -13.06
CA GLU A 42 -20.83 4.92 -13.58
C GLU A 42 -20.63 6.06 -12.58
N PRO A 43 -20.38 7.28 -13.08
CA PRO A 43 -20.26 8.44 -12.22
C PRO A 43 -21.65 8.80 -11.64
N ASP A 44 -21.71 8.97 -10.32
CA ASP A 44 -22.94 9.30 -9.59
C ASP A 44 -22.75 10.57 -8.75
N ALA A 45 -23.27 11.69 -9.25
CA ALA A 45 -23.15 12.99 -8.57
C ALA A 45 -23.94 13.08 -7.27
N THR A 46 -24.82 12.12 -6.96
CA THR A 46 -25.48 12.07 -5.65
C THR A 46 -24.55 11.52 -4.57
N LYS A 47 -23.38 10.98 -4.93
CA LYS A 47 -22.43 10.30 -4.02
C LYS A 47 -21.10 11.01 -3.86
N ALA A 48 -20.90 12.15 -4.52
CA ALA A 48 -19.64 12.86 -4.50
C ALA A 48 -19.84 14.37 -4.65
N ASN A 49 -18.91 15.15 -4.10
CA ASN A 49 -18.92 16.60 -4.30
C ASN A 49 -18.40 16.94 -5.71
N TRP A 50 -19.32 16.92 -6.69
CA TRP A 50 -19.12 17.37 -8.06
C TRP A 50 -20.10 18.49 -8.42
N PRO A 51 -19.83 19.32 -9.47
CA PRO A 51 -20.76 20.35 -9.95
C PRO A 51 -22.21 19.87 -10.08
N GLU A 52 -22.39 18.66 -10.59
CA GLU A 52 -23.69 18.06 -10.88
C GLU A 52 -24.44 17.62 -9.63
N SER A 53 -23.77 17.51 -8.47
CA SER A 53 -24.44 17.22 -7.19
C SER A 53 -25.40 18.33 -6.79
N LYS A 54 -25.15 19.57 -7.29
CA LYS A 54 -25.92 20.78 -6.94
C LYS A 54 -26.11 20.94 -5.44
N ASN A 55 -25.13 20.46 -4.67
CA ASN A 55 -25.16 20.53 -3.22
C ASN A 55 -25.21 22.00 -2.76
N PRO A 56 -25.79 22.27 -1.59
CA PRO A 56 -26.13 23.63 -1.20
C PRO A 56 -24.90 24.49 -0.82
N PHE A 57 -23.70 23.91 -0.69
CA PHE A 57 -22.46 24.66 -0.47
C PHE A 57 -22.05 25.47 -1.70
N ARG A 58 -22.52 25.08 -2.90
CA ARG A 58 -22.22 25.78 -4.16
C ARG A 58 -22.86 27.16 -4.30
N ALA A 59 -23.84 27.48 -3.46
CA ALA A 59 -24.47 28.79 -3.47
C ALA A 59 -23.62 29.88 -2.79
N GLY A 60 -22.54 29.51 -2.09
CA GLY A 60 -21.64 30.42 -1.40
C GLY A 60 -20.37 30.78 -2.17
N PRO A 61 -19.43 31.49 -1.53
CA PRO A 61 -18.12 31.74 -2.11
C PRO A 61 -17.30 30.44 -2.24
N MET A 62 -16.31 30.45 -3.13
CA MET A 62 -15.31 29.38 -3.20
C MET A 62 -14.45 29.35 -1.92
N PRO A 63 -13.93 28.17 -1.51
CA PRO A 63 -14.06 26.87 -2.18
C PRO A 63 -15.37 26.14 -1.86
N TRP A 64 -15.99 25.53 -2.88
CA TRP A 64 -17.22 24.76 -2.73
C TRP A 64 -16.98 23.34 -2.22
N THR A 65 -16.11 23.19 -1.21
CA THR A 65 -15.92 21.92 -0.53
C THR A 65 -17.15 21.59 0.32
N THR A 66 -17.34 20.30 0.57
CA THR A 66 -18.32 19.80 1.55
C THR A 66 -17.58 19.21 2.74
N PRO A 67 -18.20 19.16 3.94
CA PRO A 67 -17.67 18.41 5.07
C PRO A 67 -17.32 16.97 4.66
N VAL A 68 -16.28 16.41 5.28
CA VAL A 68 -15.87 15.02 5.04
C VAL A 68 -17.03 14.08 5.39
N GLY A 69 -17.33 13.14 4.50
CA GLY A 69 -18.43 12.20 4.68
C GLY A 69 -19.82 12.83 4.53
N PHE A 70 -19.94 14.03 3.94
CA PHE A 70 -21.24 14.64 3.69
C PHE A 70 -22.14 13.75 2.82
N PHE A 71 -21.56 13.08 1.82
CA PHE A 71 -22.28 12.14 0.95
C PHE A 71 -22.39 10.75 1.58
N ASN A 72 -23.22 10.61 2.62
CA ASN A 72 -23.37 9.40 3.43
C ASN A 72 -24.74 8.72 3.32
N GLY A 73 -25.56 9.13 2.35
CA GLY A 73 -26.89 8.55 2.13
C GLY A 73 -27.99 9.14 3.02
N GLN A 74 -27.65 10.07 3.92
CA GLN A 74 -28.60 10.66 4.85
C GLN A 74 -29.24 11.95 4.29
N LEU A 75 -30.40 12.28 4.84
CA LEU A 75 -31.00 13.60 4.71
C LEU A 75 -30.32 14.54 5.69
N HIS A 76 -29.63 15.55 5.18
CA HIS A 76 -29.01 16.59 5.99
C HIS A 76 -29.95 17.79 6.14
N ARG A 77 -29.82 18.53 7.25
CA ARG A 77 -30.53 19.79 7.46
C ARG A 77 -29.56 20.96 7.50
N LYS A 78 -30.03 22.12 7.03
CA LYS A 78 -29.24 23.35 7.01
C LYS A 78 -28.80 23.76 8.42
N SER A 79 -29.63 23.48 9.43
CA SER A 79 -29.32 23.68 10.84
C SER A 79 -28.04 22.99 11.31
N ASP A 80 -27.68 21.85 10.69
CA ASP A 80 -26.60 21.00 11.17
C ASP A 80 -25.24 21.39 10.56
N PHE A 81 -25.27 22.09 9.42
CA PHE A 81 -24.07 22.37 8.61
C PHE A 81 -23.91 23.84 8.21
N GLY A 82 -24.96 24.66 8.32
CA GLY A 82 -24.91 26.09 8.03
C GLY A 82 -24.59 26.45 6.57
N TRP A 83 -25.01 25.62 5.60
CA TRP A 83 -24.67 25.88 4.20
C TRP A 83 -25.34 27.16 3.64
N PRO A 84 -24.72 27.80 2.63
CA PRO A 84 -25.20 29.06 2.05
C PRO A 84 -26.50 28.92 1.23
N GLY A 85 -26.77 27.73 0.68
CA GLY A 85 -27.98 27.48 -0.11
C GLY A 85 -29.28 27.75 0.64
N ALA A 86 -30.32 28.14 -0.10
CA ALA A 86 -31.67 28.38 0.46
C ALA A 86 -32.42 27.09 0.81
N GLN A 87 -31.91 25.92 0.40
CA GLN A 87 -32.53 24.63 0.72
C GLN A 87 -32.42 24.36 2.24
N GLU A 88 -33.53 24.02 2.89
CA GLU A 88 -33.53 23.63 4.31
C GLU A 88 -33.01 22.21 4.54
N THR A 89 -33.11 21.35 3.53
CA THR A 89 -32.65 19.97 3.58
C THR A 89 -31.97 19.56 2.29
N PHE A 90 -31.05 18.60 2.37
CA PHE A 90 -30.39 18.02 1.21
C PHE A 90 -30.19 16.51 1.38
N GLN A 91 -30.78 15.72 0.47
CA GLN A 91 -30.64 14.27 0.46
C GLN A 91 -29.37 13.89 -0.32
N THR A 92 -28.51 13.07 0.29
CA THR A 92 -27.34 12.51 -0.37
C THR A 92 -27.54 11.04 -0.72
N GLY A 93 -26.80 10.55 -1.72
CA GLY A 93 -26.50 9.14 -1.89
C GLY A 93 -25.34 8.73 -0.98
N ASN A 94 -25.18 7.42 -0.77
CA ASN A 94 -24.05 6.89 0.00
C ASN A 94 -22.82 6.78 -0.90
N GLY A 95 -21.85 7.66 -0.68
CA GLY A 95 -20.57 7.71 -1.38
C GLY A 95 -19.44 6.92 -0.73
N ALA A 96 -19.70 6.18 0.34
CA ALA A 96 -18.72 5.25 0.87
C ALA A 96 -18.40 4.16 -0.15
N ASN A 97 -17.11 3.85 -0.32
CA ASN A 97 -16.70 2.66 -1.06
C ASN A 97 -16.79 1.39 -0.19
N GLY A 98 -16.39 0.23 -0.73
CA GLY A 98 -16.46 -1.05 -0.02
C GLY A 98 -15.58 -1.16 1.24
N TYR A 99 -14.68 -0.20 1.49
CA TYR A 99 -13.90 -0.10 2.74
C TYR A 99 -14.47 0.94 3.72
N GLY A 100 -15.61 1.57 3.40
CA GLY A 100 -16.22 2.60 4.24
C GLY A 100 -15.56 3.98 4.10
N LEU A 101 -14.69 4.18 3.09
CA LEU A 101 -14.02 5.45 2.87
C LEU A 101 -14.89 6.40 2.04
N TYR A 102 -15.07 7.62 2.54
CA TYR A 102 -15.76 8.72 1.86
C TYR A 102 -14.80 9.64 1.13
N ASP A 103 -15.33 10.42 0.18
CA ASP A 103 -14.59 11.46 -0.56
C ASP A 103 -13.32 10.92 -1.26
N MET A 104 -13.39 9.67 -1.73
CA MET A 104 -12.37 9.05 -2.58
C MET A 104 -12.52 9.49 -4.06
N THR A 105 -13.48 10.37 -4.33
CA THR A 105 -13.64 11.07 -5.59
C THR A 105 -14.32 12.43 -5.36
N GLY A 106 -13.95 13.44 -6.16
CA GLY A 106 -14.44 14.79 -6.01
C GLY A 106 -13.97 15.45 -4.72
N ASN A 107 -14.68 16.51 -4.31
CA ASN A 107 -14.31 17.40 -3.20
C ASN A 107 -12.94 18.06 -3.41
N VAL A 108 -11.82 17.40 -3.11
CA VAL A 108 -10.47 17.93 -3.36
C VAL A 108 -9.55 16.87 -3.95
N TRP A 109 -8.63 17.32 -4.80
CA TRP A 109 -7.51 16.50 -5.22
C TRP A 109 -6.70 16.05 -4.01
N GLN A 110 -6.20 14.82 -4.04
CA GLN A 110 -5.39 14.28 -2.96
C GLN A 110 -3.95 14.16 -3.42
N PHE A 111 -3.04 14.86 -2.73
CA PHE A 111 -1.60 14.63 -2.89
C PHE A 111 -1.26 13.18 -2.53
N ILE A 112 -0.38 12.60 -3.34
CA ILE A 112 0.22 11.30 -3.09
C ILE A 112 1.74 11.44 -3.05
N ASN A 113 2.41 10.42 -2.52
CA ASN A 113 3.85 10.44 -2.37
C ASN A 113 4.59 10.28 -3.72
N ASP A 114 3.99 9.63 -4.71
CA ASP A 114 4.69 9.24 -5.94
C ASP A 114 5.01 10.44 -6.82
N TRP A 115 6.13 10.33 -7.53
CA TRP A 115 6.42 11.24 -8.63
C TRP A 115 5.42 11.02 -9.78
N TYR A 116 5.01 12.10 -10.44
CA TYR A 116 4.22 11.98 -11.66
C TYR A 116 5.15 11.64 -12.84
N GLY A 117 4.99 10.44 -13.39
CA GLY A 117 5.59 10.06 -14.67
C GLY A 117 4.51 9.94 -15.73
N ARG A 118 4.62 10.70 -16.83
CA ARG A 118 3.66 10.68 -17.93
C ARG A 118 3.50 9.27 -18.51
N ASP A 119 4.61 8.60 -18.75
CA ASP A 119 4.66 7.31 -19.45
C ASP A 119 4.90 6.14 -18.48
N TYR A 120 4.84 6.39 -17.16
CA TYR A 120 5.25 5.41 -16.15
C TYR A 120 4.51 4.07 -16.27
N TYR A 121 3.21 4.11 -16.55
CA TYR A 121 2.39 2.90 -16.67
C TYR A 121 2.64 2.10 -17.96
N ALA A 122 3.39 2.63 -18.93
CA ALA A 122 3.81 1.85 -20.09
C ALA A 122 4.87 0.79 -19.75
N TYR A 123 5.58 0.96 -18.62
CA TYR A 123 6.68 0.09 -18.21
C TYR A 123 6.69 -0.23 -16.70
N SER A 124 5.66 0.17 -15.96
CA SER A 124 5.56 -0.12 -14.54
C SER A 124 5.28 -1.60 -14.29
N PRO A 125 5.67 -2.15 -13.13
CA PRO A 125 5.10 -3.39 -12.64
C PRO A 125 3.56 -3.31 -12.62
N THR A 126 2.90 -4.44 -12.90
CA THR A 126 1.44 -4.55 -12.81
C THR A 126 0.96 -4.57 -11.38
N ASP A 127 1.73 -5.22 -10.50
CA ASP A 127 1.41 -5.40 -9.09
C ASP A 127 2.15 -4.37 -8.24
N ASN A 128 1.37 -3.59 -7.48
CA ASN A 128 1.84 -2.58 -6.54
C ASN A 128 2.98 -1.68 -7.10
N PRO A 129 2.73 -0.95 -8.20
CA PRO A 129 3.75 -0.13 -8.84
C PRO A 129 4.25 0.97 -7.87
N PRO A 130 5.58 1.08 -7.62
CA PRO A 130 6.14 1.97 -6.60
C PRO A 130 6.22 3.45 -7.01
N GLY A 131 5.64 3.81 -8.16
CA GLY A 131 5.88 5.09 -8.82
C GLY A 131 7.26 5.18 -9.49
N PRO A 132 7.49 6.18 -10.35
CA PRO A 132 8.79 6.40 -10.97
C PRO A 132 9.78 6.99 -9.95
N ALA A 133 11.07 6.73 -10.14
CA ALA A 133 12.14 7.25 -9.27
C ALA A 133 12.26 8.78 -9.33
N SER A 134 11.85 9.39 -10.45
CA SER A 134 11.78 10.84 -10.68
C SER A 134 10.52 11.21 -11.45
N GLY A 135 10.09 12.47 -11.33
CA GLY A 135 8.95 12.97 -12.09
C GLY A 135 9.34 13.34 -13.52
N SER A 136 8.38 13.26 -14.45
CA SER A 136 8.52 13.90 -15.76
C SER A 136 8.69 15.41 -15.57
N MET A 137 9.57 16.02 -16.36
CA MET A 137 9.71 17.48 -16.38
C MET A 137 8.45 18.11 -16.96
N MET A 138 7.93 19.12 -16.25
CA MET A 138 6.84 19.97 -16.72
C MET A 138 7.39 21.16 -17.52
N PRO A 139 6.56 21.99 -18.18
CA PRO A 139 7.02 23.12 -19.00
C PRO A 139 7.93 24.13 -18.29
N ASP A 140 7.90 24.18 -16.95
CA ASP A 140 8.79 25.01 -16.13
C ASP A 140 10.15 24.32 -15.80
N GLY A 141 10.41 23.15 -16.39
CA GLY A 141 11.63 22.38 -16.20
C GLY A 141 11.73 21.63 -14.87
N LYS A 142 10.63 21.48 -14.11
CA LYS A 142 10.65 20.83 -12.79
C LYS A 142 9.82 19.53 -12.77
N PRO A 143 10.20 18.54 -11.94
CA PRO A 143 9.38 17.37 -11.67
C PRO A 143 8.33 17.66 -10.60
N TYR A 144 7.20 16.95 -10.67
CA TYR A 144 6.06 17.14 -9.76
C TYR A 144 5.56 15.81 -9.21
N ARG A 145 5.01 15.83 -8.00
CA ARG A 145 4.29 14.69 -7.41
C ARG A 145 2.93 14.50 -8.09
N GLY A 146 2.40 13.28 -8.00
CA GLY A 146 1.07 12.97 -8.50
C GLY A 146 -0.04 13.50 -7.59
N MET A 147 -1.24 13.59 -8.14
CA MET A 147 -2.49 13.77 -7.41
C MET A 147 -3.57 12.86 -7.98
N ARG A 148 -4.53 12.46 -7.14
CA ARG A 148 -5.64 11.58 -7.51
C ARG A 148 -7.00 12.06 -6.98
N GLY A 149 -8.08 11.52 -7.55
CA GLY A 149 -9.46 11.65 -7.06
C GLY A 149 -10.28 12.82 -7.64
N GLY A 150 -9.67 13.82 -8.25
CA GLY A 150 -10.39 14.99 -8.75
C GLY A 150 -10.89 15.91 -7.63
N ASN A 151 -11.49 17.04 -8.01
CA ASN A 151 -12.03 18.02 -7.06
C ASN A 151 -13.49 18.41 -7.35
N TRP A 152 -14.03 19.32 -6.55
CA TRP A 152 -15.38 19.87 -6.67
C TRP A 152 -15.67 20.63 -7.98
N TYR A 153 -14.68 20.86 -8.84
CA TYR A 153 -14.82 21.54 -10.12
C TYR A 153 -14.83 20.58 -11.32
N ASN A 154 -14.32 19.35 -11.18
CA ASN A 154 -14.05 18.50 -12.34
C ASN A 154 -15.28 17.79 -12.94
N GLY A 155 -16.32 17.49 -12.15
CA GLY A 155 -17.59 16.93 -12.65
C GLY A 155 -17.56 15.50 -13.21
N LEU A 156 -18.69 15.08 -13.79
CA LEU A 156 -18.95 13.69 -14.21
C LEU A 156 -18.00 13.21 -15.31
N ASN A 157 -17.63 14.11 -16.23
CA ASN A 157 -16.70 13.83 -17.33
C ASN A 157 -15.24 14.21 -16.99
N GLY A 158 -14.99 14.64 -15.75
CA GLY A 158 -13.69 15.11 -15.35
C GLY A 158 -12.82 14.04 -14.71
N HIS A 159 -11.96 14.51 -13.81
CA HIS A 159 -10.89 13.73 -13.20
C HIS A 159 -11.34 12.88 -11.99
N GLY A 160 -12.62 12.55 -11.87
CA GLY A 160 -13.18 11.83 -10.71
C GLY A 160 -12.93 10.32 -10.70
N ARG A 161 -12.35 9.75 -11.76
CA ARG A 161 -12.05 8.30 -11.81
C ARG A 161 -10.96 7.93 -10.82
N VAL A 162 -11.06 6.72 -10.26
CA VAL A 162 -10.10 6.17 -9.29
C VAL A 162 -8.68 6.08 -9.87
N SER A 163 -8.57 5.71 -11.15
CA SER A 163 -7.28 5.63 -11.87
C SER A 163 -6.80 6.97 -12.43
N ASN A 164 -7.58 8.04 -12.33
CA ASN A 164 -7.16 9.32 -12.89
C ASN A 164 -6.01 9.90 -12.04
N ARG A 165 -4.85 10.07 -12.68
CA ARG A 165 -3.65 10.73 -12.15
C ARG A 165 -3.40 12.06 -12.85
N ASN A 166 -2.93 13.06 -12.13
CA ASN A 166 -2.43 14.32 -12.70
C ASN A 166 -1.16 14.77 -11.98
N PRO A 167 -0.25 15.51 -12.64
CA PRO A 167 0.84 16.17 -11.94
C PRO A 167 0.31 17.34 -11.12
N SER A 168 0.90 17.60 -9.96
CA SER A 168 0.55 18.79 -9.15
C SER A 168 0.77 20.11 -9.88
N TYR A 169 1.65 20.15 -10.88
CA TYR A 169 1.91 21.29 -11.76
C TYR A 169 0.67 22.03 -12.27
N PHE A 170 -0.38 21.31 -12.71
CA PHE A 170 -1.54 21.95 -13.33
C PHE A 170 -2.61 22.42 -12.34
N ARG A 171 -2.46 22.16 -11.04
CA ARG A 171 -3.53 22.34 -10.04
C ARG A 171 -3.05 22.99 -8.74
N GLY A 172 -1.74 23.12 -8.55
CA GLY A 172 -1.15 23.86 -7.45
C GLY A 172 0.19 24.48 -7.90
N PRO A 173 0.67 25.53 -7.22
CA PRO A 173 1.90 26.21 -7.61
C PRO A 173 3.12 25.34 -7.36
N GLN A 174 4.27 25.81 -7.84
CA GLN A 174 5.53 25.07 -7.96
C GLN A 174 6.17 24.65 -6.61
N ASP A 175 5.44 24.74 -5.50
CA ASP A 175 5.91 24.66 -4.11
C ASP A 175 4.97 23.78 -3.23
N PRO A 176 5.49 22.75 -2.53
CA PRO A 176 4.75 22.02 -1.48
C PRO A 176 4.09 22.90 -0.42
N ASN A 177 4.63 24.10 -0.20
CA ASN A 177 4.17 25.05 0.81
C ASN A 177 3.12 26.02 0.28
N HIS A 178 2.69 25.90 -0.98
CA HIS A 178 1.64 26.75 -1.54
C HIS A 178 0.27 26.07 -1.40
N PRO A 179 -0.54 26.46 -0.39
CA PRO A 179 -1.86 25.88 -0.22
C PRO A 179 -2.77 26.33 -1.38
N TYR A 180 -3.34 25.36 -2.10
CA TYR A 180 -4.35 25.64 -3.10
C TYR A 180 -5.71 25.08 -2.64
N TYR A 181 -6.76 25.88 -2.77
CA TYR A 181 -8.07 25.66 -2.13
C TYR A 181 -8.85 24.42 -2.59
N HIS A 182 -8.34 23.69 -3.59
CA HIS A 182 -8.94 22.46 -4.10
C HIS A 182 -7.99 21.26 -4.05
N ILE A 183 -6.89 21.40 -3.30
CA ILE A 183 -5.94 20.33 -3.01
C ILE A 183 -5.98 20.04 -1.52
N GLY A 184 -6.03 18.76 -1.19
CA GLY A 184 -5.86 18.22 0.16
C GLY A 184 -4.91 17.03 0.14
N PHE A 185 -4.90 16.32 1.25
CA PHE A 185 -4.14 15.08 1.38
C PHE A 185 -4.85 14.14 2.34
N ARG A 186 -4.56 12.85 2.17
CA ARG A 186 -4.83 11.81 3.15
C ARG A 186 -3.51 11.26 3.63
N VAL A 187 -3.54 10.69 4.82
CA VAL A 187 -2.39 9.98 5.35
C VAL A 187 -2.72 8.51 5.54
N VAL A 188 -1.73 7.67 5.32
CA VAL A 188 -1.77 6.26 5.66
C VAL A 188 -0.85 6.01 6.84
N LEU A 189 -1.26 5.07 7.67
CA LEU A 189 -0.47 4.52 8.75
C LEU A 189 0.01 3.14 8.29
N PRO A 190 1.32 2.90 8.17
CA PRO A 190 1.86 1.56 7.95
C PRO A 190 1.37 0.62 9.06
N VAL A 191 0.87 -0.55 8.66
CA VAL A 191 0.38 -1.57 9.61
C VAL A 191 1.58 -2.38 10.09
N ASP A 192 2.37 -1.79 10.98
CA ASP A 192 3.31 -2.55 11.79
C ASP A 192 2.52 -3.05 13.01
N ALA A 193 2.41 -4.37 13.20
CA ALA A 193 1.46 -5.00 14.14
C ALA A 193 1.56 -4.53 15.62
N GLU A 194 2.60 -3.80 16.00
CA GLU A 194 2.87 -3.38 17.38
C GLU A 194 2.74 -1.87 17.64
N SER A 195 2.49 -1.03 16.62
CA SER A 195 2.55 0.43 16.79
C SER A 195 1.39 1.20 16.18
N ARG A 196 0.15 0.73 16.36
CA ARG A 196 -1.01 1.61 16.15
C ARG A 196 -0.97 2.71 17.21
N PRO A 197 -0.78 4.00 16.86
CA PRO A 197 -1.06 5.07 17.80
C PRO A 197 -2.52 4.92 18.21
N ALA A 198 -2.85 5.11 19.49
CA ALA A 198 -4.24 5.27 19.88
C ALA A 198 -4.82 6.45 19.07
N VAL A 199 -5.70 6.15 18.11
CA VAL A 199 -6.41 7.18 17.36
C VAL A 199 -7.32 7.86 18.37
N LYS A 200 -6.86 8.97 18.96
CA LYS A 200 -7.78 9.92 19.58
C LYS A 200 -8.59 10.49 18.43
N LEU A 201 -9.85 10.08 18.31
CA LEU A 201 -10.80 10.75 17.45
C LEU A 201 -10.85 12.20 17.92
N THR A 202 -10.16 13.09 17.22
CA THR A 202 -10.37 14.51 17.39
C THR A 202 -11.80 14.76 16.91
N PRO A 203 -12.70 15.33 17.75
CA PRO A 203 -13.98 15.82 17.24
C PRO A 203 -13.68 16.70 16.03
N VAL A 204 -14.49 16.56 14.97
CA VAL A 204 -14.42 17.42 13.79
C VAL A 204 -14.19 18.84 14.27
N GLN A 205 -13.04 19.44 13.91
CA GLN A 205 -12.78 20.82 14.26
C GLN A 205 -13.89 21.63 13.61
N GLN A 206 -14.85 22.07 14.42
CA GLN A 206 -15.74 23.17 14.09
C GLN A 206 -14.79 24.35 13.85
N ILE A 207 -14.53 24.63 12.57
CA ILE A 207 -13.77 25.81 12.17
C ILE A 207 -14.59 27.00 12.65
N ARG A 208 -14.19 27.58 13.78
CA ARG A 208 -14.70 28.88 14.22
C ARG A 208 -14.24 29.87 13.16
N GLY A 209 -15.20 30.60 12.58
CA GLY A 209 -14.88 31.78 11.78
C GLY A 209 -14.08 32.79 12.62
N PRO A 210 -13.40 33.76 11.97
CA PRO A 210 -12.44 34.65 12.61
C PRO A 210 -12.98 35.46 13.79
N ASP A 211 -14.30 35.60 13.92
CA ASP A 211 -14.91 36.48 14.89
C ASP A 211 -15.76 35.66 15.87
N GLY A 212 -15.18 35.35 17.03
CA GLY A 212 -15.80 34.51 18.07
C GLY A 212 -17.02 35.14 18.75
N GLY A 213 -18.15 35.26 18.06
CA GLY A 213 -19.42 35.75 18.59
C GLY A 213 -20.61 34.83 18.25
N LEU A 214 -21.43 34.52 19.26
CA LEU A 214 -22.80 34.03 19.10
C LEU A 214 -23.74 35.25 18.97
N GLY A 215 -24.56 35.31 17.91
CA GLY A 215 -25.59 36.33 17.69
C GLY A 215 -25.71 36.60 16.19
N GLY A 216 -26.86 36.43 15.52
CA GLY A 216 -28.14 37.11 15.75
C GLY A 216 -28.43 37.93 14.49
N GLY A 217 -29.52 37.65 13.76
CA GLY A 217 -29.93 38.47 12.61
C GLY A 217 -30.51 39.82 13.04
N PRO A 218 -31.24 40.57 12.17
CA PRO A 218 -31.21 40.64 10.71
C PRO A 218 -31.13 42.11 10.19
N GLY A 219 -30.98 42.30 8.87
CA GLY A 219 -31.22 43.57 8.17
C GLY A 219 -30.49 43.56 6.82
N GLY A 220 -31.12 43.37 5.68
CA GLY A 220 -32.07 44.26 5.00
C GLY A 220 -31.44 44.54 3.63
N GLY A 221 -31.87 43.90 2.55
CA GLY A 221 -32.96 44.36 1.70
C GLY A 221 -32.40 44.53 0.28
N GLY A 222 -32.95 43.84 -0.72
CA GLY A 222 -32.44 43.93 -2.09
C GLY A 222 -33.18 43.01 -3.05
N ARG A 223 -34.00 43.60 -3.91
CA ARG A 223 -35.06 42.98 -4.71
C ARG A 223 -34.55 42.10 -5.87
N ARG A 224 -35.42 41.14 -6.26
CA ARG A 224 -35.40 40.30 -7.47
C ARG A 224 -35.52 41.13 -8.78
N PRO A 225 -35.41 40.53 -9.98
CA PRO A 225 -36.57 39.81 -10.58
C PRO A 225 -36.26 38.43 -11.25
N ARG A 226 -37.32 37.62 -11.36
CA ARG A 226 -37.51 36.42 -12.21
C ARG A 226 -37.87 36.84 -13.67
N PRO A 227 -37.85 35.91 -14.65
CA PRO A 227 -39.07 35.19 -15.11
C PRO A 227 -38.80 33.66 -15.30
N GLU A 228 -39.72 32.70 -15.02
CA GLU A 228 -40.91 32.23 -15.79
C GLU A 228 -40.61 31.86 -17.26
N GLY A 229 -40.93 30.68 -17.82
CA GLY A 229 -41.75 29.53 -17.40
C GLY A 229 -41.49 28.29 -18.32
N GLY A 230 -42.14 27.16 -18.00
CA GLY A 230 -42.13 25.91 -18.79
C GLY A 230 -43.10 25.94 -20.00
N PRO A 231 -43.62 24.80 -20.53
CA PRO A 231 -43.62 23.43 -19.97
C PRO A 231 -43.29 22.28 -20.96
N ARG A 232 -43.49 21.06 -20.45
CA ARG A 232 -43.15 19.71 -20.92
C ARG A 232 -44.07 19.15 -22.01
N GLN A 233 -43.57 18.15 -22.76
CA GLN A 233 -44.23 16.91 -23.24
C GLN A 233 -43.11 15.83 -23.34
N GLY A 234 -43.24 14.53 -23.12
CA GLY A 234 -44.37 13.62 -22.95
C GLY A 234 -44.11 12.32 -23.76
N GLY A 235 -44.14 11.15 -23.12
CA GLY A 235 -44.12 9.79 -23.74
C GLY A 235 -42.84 8.98 -23.46
N GLY A 236 -42.81 7.75 -22.93
CA GLY A 236 -43.84 6.75 -22.66
C GLY A 236 -43.67 5.53 -23.58
N GLY A 237 -43.14 4.40 -23.07
CA GLY A 237 -43.30 3.07 -23.69
C GLY A 237 -42.27 1.98 -23.25
N PRO A 238 -42.67 0.70 -23.03
CA PRO A 238 -42.02 -0.22 -22.06
C PRO A 238 -41.59 -1.62 -22.59
N GLY A 239 -41.02 -2.46 -21.70
CA GLY A 239 -41.04 -3.95 -21.73
C GLY A 239 -39.89 -4.63 -22.50
N GLY A 240 -39.01 -5.40 -21.85
CA GLY A 240 -39.12 -6.86 -21.61
C GLY A 240 -38.11 -7.56 -22.54
N ASP A 241 -37.10 -8.32 -22.10
CA ASP A 241 -37.24 -9.73 -21.71
C ASP A 241 -35.94 -10.29 -21.08
N ARG A 242 -36.10 -11.21 -20.12
CA ARG A 242 -35.16 -12.26 -19.68
C ARG A 242 -35.81 -13.60 -20.07
N PRO A 243 -35.07 -14.68 -20.43
CA PRO A 243 -34.52 -15.63 -19.42
C PRO A 243 -33.32 -16.49 -19.98
N PRO A 244 -32.92 -17.66 -19.43
CA PRO A 244 -32.79 -18.16 -18.05
C PRO A 244 -31.34 -18.62 -17.69
N ARG A 245 -31.15 -19.08 -16.43
CA ARG A 245 -29.97 -19.79 -15.88
C ARG A 245 -30.21 -21.31 -15.83
N SER A 246 -29.16 -22.10 -16.07
CA SER A 246 -28.85 -23.46 -15.58
C SER A 246 -27.54 -23.90 -16.26
N ASP A 247 -26.58 -24.67 -15.77
CA ASP A 247 -26.26 -25.35 -14.51
C ASP A 247 -24.80 -25.83 -14.63
N ALA A 248 -24.24 -26.28 -13.51
CA ALA A 248 -23.16 -27.28 -13.40
C ALA A 248 -21.67 -26.86 -13.53
N GLN A 249 -20.98 -27.18 -12.44
CA GLN A 249 -19.56 -27.19 -12.12
C GLN A 249 -18.62 -27.85 -13.14
N THR A 250 -17.48 -27.20 -13.36
CA THR A 250 -16.17 -27.87 -13.51
C THR A 250 -15.09 -27.00 -12.84
N PRO A 251 -14.22 -27.52 -11.96
CA PRO A 251 -13.13 -26.74 -11.39
C PRO A 251 -12.08 -26.49 -12.47
N VAL A 252 -12.07 -25.29 -13.05
CA VAL A 252 -10.97 -24.87 -13.93
C VAL A 252 -9.78 -24.58 -13.01
N ARG A 253 -8.86 -25.55 -12.97
CA ARG A 253 -7.51 -25.43 -12.43
C ARG A 253 -6.88 -24.17 -13.04
N SER A 254 -6.71 -23.11 -12.25
CA SER A 254 -6.15 -21.85 -12.74
C SER A 254 -4.68 -22.05 -13.09
N THR A 255 -4.41 -22.09 -14.39
CA THR A 255 -3.09 -22.15 -15.03
C THR A 255 -2.40 -20.78 -15.01
N LEU A 256 -2.31 -20.13 -13.85
CA LEU A 256 -1.50 -18.93 -13.65
C LEU A 256 -0.30 -19.26 -12.74
N SER A 257 0.46 -20.26 -13.16
CA SER A 257 1.80 -20.55 -12.64
C SER A 257 2.88 -20.51 -13.74
N GLU A 258 2.57 -19.95 -14.92
CA GLU A 258 3.45 -20.02 -16.08
C GLU A 258 4.22 -18.73 -16.42
N SER A 259 4.02 -17.61 -15.72
CA SER A 259 4.85 -16.41 -15.96
C SER A 259 6.07 -16.28 -15.04
N PHE A 260 6.32 -17.26 -14.17
CA PHE A 260 7.53 -17.34 -13.35
C PHE A 260 8.21 -18.70 -13.49
N ARG A 261 8.66 -19.04 -14.70
CA ARG A 261 9.87 -19.87 -14.82
C ARG A 261 10.72 -19.46 -16.03
N LYS A 262 11.96 -19.13 -15.66
CA LYS A 262 13.20 -19.01 -16.43
C LYS A 262 13.36 -17.78 -17.32
N PRO A 263 14.31 -16.88 -16.99
CA PRO A 263 15.12 -16.29 -18.04
C PRO A 263 15.83 -17.43 -18.78
N ASN A 264 16.00 -17.31 -20.09
CA ASN A 264 16.95 -18.10 -20.88
C ASN A 264 18.41 -17.80 -20.45
N GLY A 265 18.73 -17.94 -19.16
CA GLY A 265 19.99 -17.56 -18.55
C GLY A 265 20.77 -18.78 -18.05
N THR A 266 22.08 -18.74 -18.23
CA THR A 266 23.03 -19.74 -17.73
C THR A 266 23.22 -19.70 -16.21
N PHE A 267 22.76 -18.63 -15.54
CA PHE A 267 22.89 -18.44 -14.10
C PHE A 267 21.82 -19.20 -13.32
N ILE A 268 22.21 -20.17 -12.50
CA ILE A 268 21.29 -21.10 -11.82
C ILE A 268 21.64 -21.18 -10.34
N LEU A 269 20.61 -21.16 -9.48
CA LEU A 269 20.70 -21.40 -8.04
C LEU A 269 20.07 -22.77 -7.73
N ARG A 270 20.74 -23.58 -6.91
CA ARG A 270 20.31 -24.91 -6.49
C ARG A 270 20.68 -25.18 -5.04
N SER A 271 20.21 -26.29 -4.52
CA SER A 271 20.64 -26.87 -3.26
C SER A 271 20.80 -28.38 -3.44
N PRO A 272 21.78 -29.02 -2.80
CA PRO A 272 21.89 -30.48 -2.79
C PRO A 272 20.79 -31.16 -1.94
N GLU A 273 20.13 -30.41 -1.05
CA GLU A 273 19.15 -30.94 -0.08
C GLU A 273 17.70 -30.83 -0.56
N VAL A 274 17.44 -29.99 -1.56
CA VAL A 274 16.08 -29.72 -2.05
C VAL A 274 16.04 -29.50 -3.56
N THR A 275 14.92 -29.86 -4.17
CA THR A 275 14.58 -29.49 -5.54
C THR A 275 13.79 -28.19 -5.56
N ASP A 276 13.89 -27.42 -6.65
CA ASP A 276 13.06 -26.22 -6.84
C ASP A 276 11.56 -26.55 -6.91
N GLY A 277 10.77 -25.90 -6.05
CA GLY A 277 9.37 -26.19 -5.75
C GLY A 277 9.15 -27.33 -4.74
N GLY A 278 10.23 -27.93 -4.21
CA GLY A 278 10.19 -29.05 -3.28
C GLY A 278 9.90 -28.65 -1.84
N ALA A 279 9.79 -29.64 -0.95
CA ALA A 279 9.62 -29.42 0.48
C ALA A 279 10.93 -28.95 1.13
N LEU A 280 10.84 -27.98 2.05
CA LEU A 280 11.94 -27.58 2.90
C LEU A 280 12.05 -28.53 4.11
N PRO A 281 13.16 -29.27 4.28
CA PRO A 281 13.33 -30.13 5.45
C PRO A 281 13.25 -29.37 6.77
N ALA A 282 12.66 -29.99 7.79
CA ALA A 282 12.49 -29.38 9.11
C ALA A 282 13.81 -28.90 9.73
N GLU A 283 14.94 -29.53 9.40
CA GLU A 283 16.29 -29.11 9.81
C GLU A 283 16.57 -27.62 9.51
N PHE A 284 16.02 -27.09 8.41
CA PHE A 284 16.19 -25.70 7.97
C PHE A 284 15.07 -24.78 8.45
N THR A 285 14.30 -25.19 9.45
CA THR A 285 13.16 -24.45 9.99
C THR A 285 13.28 -24.31 11.51
N GLY A 286 12.45 -23.47 12.11
CA GLY A 286 12.39 -23.31 13.56
C GLY A 286 11.80 -24.53 14.27
N ASP A 287 11.26 -25.50 13.53
CA ASP A 287 10.80 -26.80 14.04
C ASP A 287 11.93 -27.86 14.07
N GLY A 288 13.13 -27.53 13.60
CA GLY A 288 14.30 -28.40 13.63
C GLY A 288 15.57 -27.66 14.10
N ALA A 289 16.72 -27.98 13.49
CA ALA A 289 18.03 -27.44 13.91
C ALA A 289 18.25 -25.95 13.58
N ALA A 290 17.29 -25.29 12.91
CA ALA A 290 17.41 -23.92 12.42
C ALA A 290 18.66 -23.69 11.54
N ALA A 291 19.08 -24.71 10.80
CA ALA A 291 20.25 -24.62 9.94
C ALA A 291 19.97 -23.76 8.69
N THR A 292 20.99 -23.13 8.10
CA THR A 292 20.83 -22.51 6.78
C THR A 292 20.89 -23.60 5.70
N LEU A 293 19.98 -23.54 4.73
CA LEU A 293 19.99 -24.42 3.56
C LEU A 293 21.33 -24.26 2.79
N PRO A 294 22.07 -25.34 2.47
CA PRO A 294 23.22 -25.24 1.60
C PRO A 294 22.78 -24.83 0.19
N LEU A 295 23.48 -23.87 -0.41
CA LEU A 295 23.16 -23.32 -1.72
C LEU A 295 24.36 -23.41 -2.64
N GLU A 296 24.13 -23.75 -3.89
CA GLU A 296 25.14 -23.81 -4.94
C GLU A 296 24.64 -23.04 -6.16
N TRP A 297 25.56 -22.40 -6.89
CA TRP A 297 25.19 -21.72 -8.12
C TRP A 297 26.22 -21.92 -9.22
N SER A 298 25.74 -21.88 -10.45
CA SER A 298 26.53 -22.06 -11.67
C SER A 298 26.19 -21.00 -12.71
N GLY A 299 27.08 -20.81 -13.69
CA GLY A 299 26.86 -19.90 -14.82
C GLY A 299 26.81 -18.42 -14.43
N THR A 300 27.70 -18.03 -13.52
CA THR A 300 27.95 -16.64 -13.14
C THR A 300 28.14 -15.75 -14.37
N PRO A 301 27.39 -14.64 -14.51
CA PRO A 301 27.60 -13.68 -15.59
C PRO A 301 29.00 -13.07 -15.57
N ALA A 302 29.56 -12.84 -16.76
CA ALA A 302 30.81 -12.10 -16.90
C ALA A 302 30.69 -10.70 -16.26
N GLY A 303 31.76 -10.27 -15.58
CA GLY A 303 31.77 -8.98 -14.88
C GLY A 303 31.19 -9.01 -13.46
N THR A 304 30.75 -10.15 -12.95
CA THR A 304 30.32 -10.28 -11.55
C THR A 304 31.47 -9.96 -10.59
N LYS A 305 31.24 -9.02 -9.67
CA LYS A 305 32.18 -8.56 -8.63
C LYS A 305 31.68 -8.81 -7.20
N SER A 306 30.40 -9.10 -7.03
CA SER A 306 29.80 -9.48 -5.74
C SER A 306 28.51 -10.24 -5.98
N TYR A 307 28.08 -11.04 -4.99
CA TYR A 307 26.70 -11.52 -4.91
C TYR A 307 25.95 -10.94 -3.71
N ALA A 308 24.64 -11.09 -3.76
CA ALA A 308 23.76 -10.96 -2.62
C ALA A 308 22.67 -12.04 -2.65
N LEU A 309 22.22 -12.47 -1.49
CA LEU A 309 21.18 -13.47 -1.28
C LEU A 309 20.08 -12.89 -0.40
N ILE A 310 18.84 -13.05 -0.84
CA ILE A 310 17.64 -12.74 -0.05
C ILE A 310 16.76 -13.99 0.01
N MET A 311 16.43 -14.43 1.22
CA MET A 311 15.35 -15.40 1.44
C MET A 311 14.10 -14.67 1.92
N HIS A 312 12.97 -14.89 1.26
CA HIS A 312 11.69 -14.25 1.63
C HIS A 312 10.49 -15.14 1.37
N HIS A 313 9.34 -14.78 1.93
CA HIS A 313 8.04 -15.27 1.49
C HIS A 313 7.12 -14.09 1.22
N GLU A 314 6.29 -14.24 0.19
CA GLU A 314 5.21 -13.31 -0.12
C GLU A 314 3.96 -13.75 0.65
N ALA A 315 3.60 -13.01 1.70
CA ALA A 315 2.31 -13.21 2.37
C ALA A 315 1.26 -12.26 1.74
N PRO A 316 -0.05 -12.57 1.86
CA PRO A 316 -1.11 -11.75 1.27
C PRO A 316 -1.11 -10.28 1.71
N ASP A 317 -0.52 -9.98 2.87
CA ASP A 317 -0.44 -8.66 3.49
C ASP A 317 0.94 -8.00 3.33
N GLN A 318 2.04 -8.76 3.38
CA GLN A 318 3.40 -8.21 3.24
C GLN A 318 4.46 -9.28 2.92
N ALA A 319 5.47 -8.92 2.13
CA ALA A 319 6.70 -9.68 2.00
C ALA A 319 7.48 -9.72 3.32
N LYS A 320 7.86 -10.91 3.77
CA LYS A 320 8.64 -11.14 4.99
C LYS A 320 9.94 -11.84 4.60
N TRP A 321 11.07 -11.36 5.09
CA TRP A 321 12.40 -11.87 4.74
C TRP A 321 13.11 -12.47 5.95
N TYR A 322 13.79 -13.58 5.68
CA TYR A 322 14.38 -14.48 6.66
C TYR A 322 15.89 -14.44 6.64
N TRP A 323 16.47 -14.14 5.48
CA TRP A 323 17.92 -14.06 5.33
C TRP A 323 18.28 -12.95 4.37
N ILE A 324 19.19 -12.08 4.81
CA ILE A 324 19.84 -11.08 3.97
C ILE A 324 21.33 -11.30 4.13
N LEU A 325 22.00 -11.58 3.01
CA LEU A 325 23.45 -11.70 2.95
C LEU A 325 23.94 -10.96 1.71
N TYR A 326 24.82 -9.99 1.87
CA TYR A 326 25.35 -9.17 0.77
C TYR A 326 26.86 -9.03 0.88
N ASN A 327 27.50 -8.40 -0.11
CA ASN A 327 28.97 -8.37 -0.22
C ASN A 327 29.58 -9.78 -0.24
N ILE A 328 28.88 -10.76 -0.83
CA ILE A 328 29.42 -12.11 -1.03
C ILE A 328 30.49 -12.02 -2.13
N PRO A 329 31.74 -12.49 -1.91
CA PRO A 329 32.80 -12.38 -2.89
C PRO A 329 32.48 -13.08 -4.22
N ALA A 330 32.95 -12.54 -5.35
CA ALA A 330 32.66 -13.05 -6.69
C ALA A 330 33.21 -14.46 -6.96
N GLU A 331 34.26 -14.84 -6.25
CA GLU A 331 34.90 -16.17 -6.26
C GLU A 331 34.11 -17.22 -5.48
N THR A 332 33.12 -16.82 -4.70
CA THR A 332 32.24 -17.75 -3.98
C THR A 332 31.45 -18.60 -5.00
N ARG A 333 31.40 -19.93 -4.75
CA ARG A 333 30.73 -20.91 -5.63
C ARG A 333 29.49 -21.55 -5.00
N GLY A 334 29.29 -21.30 -3.71
CA GLY A 334 28.17 -21.81 -2.93
C GLY A 334 28.27 -21.35 -1.48
N LEU A 335 27.20 -21.58 -0.74
CA LEU A 335 27.13 -21.43 0.71
C LEU A 335 26.93 -22.83 1.31
N PRO A 336 27.90 -23.37 2.06
CA PRO A 336 27.67 -24.61 2.78
C PRO A 336 26.59 -24.43 3.86
N LYS A 337 26.07 -25.54 4.38
CA LYS A 337 25.17 -25.53 5.53
C LYS A 337 25.83 -24.78 6.69
N ASN A 338 25.09 -23.84 7.30
CA ASN A 338 25.55 -22.95 8.37
C ASN A 338 26.77 -22.09 8.02
N ALA A 339 26.90 -21.66 6.76
CA ALA A 339 27.97 -20.77 6.31
C ALA A 339 28.05 -19.50 7.19
N LYS A 340 29.28 -19.15 7.61
CA LYS A 340 29.60 -17.94 8.38
C LYS A 340 30.73 -17.18 7.70
N GLY A 341 30.72 -15.86 7.81
CA GLY A 341 31.82 -15.01 7.34
C GLY A 341 31.96 -14.86 5.81
N VAL A 342 31.03 -15.38 5.01
CA VAL A 342 31.07 -15.34 3.54
C VAL A 342 30.55 -14.00 2.98
N GLY A 343 30.03 -13.11 3.83
CA GLY A 343 29.53 -11.80 3.44
C GLY A 343 29.05 -11.03 4.67
N THR A 344 28.28 -9.97 4.43
CA THR A 344 27.68 -9.14 5.47
C THR A 344 26.19 -9.49 5.64
N LEU A 345 25.77 -9.75 6.89
CA LEU A 345 24.38 -10.06 7.22
C LEU A 345 23.58 -8.77 7.37
N GLY A 346 22.43 -8.70 6.72
CA GLY A 346 21.40 -7.67 6.96
C GLY A 346 20.35 -8.12 7.97
N SER A 347 19.51 -7.20 8.41
CA SER A 347 18.44 -7.44 9.39
C SER A 347 17.24 -8.17 8.79
N ASN A 348 16.82 -9.28 9.40
CA ASN A 348 15.62 -10.03 8.98
C ASN A 348 14.31 -9.40 9.51
N SER A 349 13.15 -9.69 8.89
CA SER A 349 11.87 -9.12 9.32
C SER A 349 11.22 -9.86 10.49
N VAL A 350 11.75 -11.02 10.90
CA VAL A 350 11.13 -11.88 11.93
C VAL A 350 11.48 -11.41 13.33
N ASN A 351 12.77 -11.19 13.57
CA ASN A 351 13.28 -10.78 14.89
C ASN A 351 14.18 -9.52 14.84
N ARG A 352 14.33 -8.91 13.65
CA ARG A 352 15.10 -7.67 13.42
C ARG A 352 16.59 -7.78 13.77
N ARG A 353 17.15 -8.99 13.74
CA ARG A 353 18.58 -9.26 13.96
C ARG A 353 19.30 -9.54 12.65
N THR A 354 20.61 -9.33 12.64
CA THR A 354 21.50 -9.63 11.50
C THR A 354 21.85 -11.11 11.49
N GLU A 355 20.85 -11.97 11.28
CA GLU A 355 20.98 -13.42 11.27
C GLU A 355 19.94 -14.05 10.37
N TYR A 356 20.15 -15.34 10.06
CA TYR A 356 19.12 -16.18 9.48
C TYR A 356 18.00 -16.38 10.50
N ALA A 357 16.77 -15.96 10.17
CA ALA A 357 15.58 -16.33 10.90
C ALA A 357 14.98 -17.57 10.26
N PRO A 358 15.01 -18.74 10.92
CA PRO A 358 14.47 -19.95 10.34
C PRO A 358 12.93 -19.85 10.18
N PRO A 359 12.37 -20.31 9.05
CA PRO A 359 10.93 -20.45 8.86
C PRO A 359 10.24 -21.09 10.07
N HIS A 360 9.25 -20.40 10.64
CA HIS A 360 8.46 -20.93 11.75
C HIS A 360 7.00 -20.49 11.59
N SER A 361 6.38 -20.95 10.51
CA SER A 361 5.04 -20.56 10.09
C SER A 361 4.00 -20.82 11.18
N LYS A 362 3.23 -19.79 11.58
CA LYS A 362 2.02 -19.98 12.40
C LYS A 362 0.81 -19.99 11.46
N GLY A 363 -0.04 -21.02 11.55
CA GLY A 363 -1.26 -21.18 10.75
C GLY A 363 -1.25 -22.38 9.82
N GLN A 364 -2.43 -22.75 9.33
CA GLN A 364 -2.64 -23.89 8.43
C GLN A 364 -2.09 -23.60 7.02
N GLY A 365 -1.62 -24.65 6.34
CA GLY A 365 -1.22 -24.62 4.94
C GLY A 365 0.28 -24.38 4.69
N ALA A 366 0.70 -24.79 3.50
CA ALA A 366 2.07 -24.63 3.03
C ALA A 366 2.41 -23.15 2.82
N LYS A 367 3.59 -22.72 3.25
CA LYS A 367 4.18 -21.43 2.86
C LYS A 367 5.35 -21.66 1.92
N THR A 368 5.41 -20.88 0.84
CA THR A 368 6.52 -20.89 -0.11
C THR A 368 7.55 -19.85 0.29
N TYR A 369 8.81 -20.27 0.36
CA TYR A 369 9.97 -19.46 0.65
C TYR A 369 10.87 -19.43 -0.58
N ILE A 370 11.28 -18.23 -0.98
CA ILE A 370 12.03 -17.97 -2.21
C ILE A 370 13.41 -17.45 -1.80
N TYR A 371 14.44 -18.17 -2.22
CA TYR A 371 15.83 -17.72 -2.20
C TYR A 371 16.14 -17.07 -3.54
N THR A 372 16.49 -15.79 -3.53
CA THR A 372 16.92 -15.06 -4.73
C THR A 372 18.39 -14.69 -4.58
N LEU A 373 19.23 -15.19 -5.48
CA LEU A 373 20.63 -14.83 -5.61
C LEU A 373 20.79 -13.78 -6.72
N TYR A 374 21.51 -12.70 -6.42
CA TYR A 374 21.81 -11.61 -7.33
C TYR A 374 23.29 -11.64 -7.66
N ALA A 375 23.65 -11.70 -8.94
CA ALA A 375 25.02 -11.45 -9.41
C ALA A 375 25.17 -9.96 -9.72
N LEU A 376 26.18 -9.30 -9.14
CA LEU A 376 26.33 -7.85 -9.18
C LEU A 376 27.62 -7.43 -9.87
N SER A 377 27.56 -6.38 -10.70
CA SER A 377 28.72 -5.75 -11.37
C SER A 377 29.64 -4.98 -10.41
N ALA A 378 29.16 -4.66 -9.21
CA ALA A 378 29.92 -4.08 -8.11
C ALA A 378 29.26 -4.43 -6.77
N PRO A 379 29.98 -4.43 -5.64
CA PRO A 379 29.38 -4.55 -4.31
C PRO A 379 28.34 -3.44 -4.05
N PRO A 380 27.21 -3.75 -3.38
CA PRO A 380 26.22 -2.74 -3.01
C PRO A 380 26.87 -1.71 -2.08
N GLN A 381 26.65 -0.43 -2.38
CA GLN A 381 27.18 0.67 -1.57
C GLN A 381 26.20 0.96 -0.44
N ILE A 382 26.56 0.53 0.77
CA ILE A 382 25.75 0.66 1.97
C ILE A 382 26.57 1.33 3.05
N THR A 383 26.10 2.47 3.55
CA THR A 383 26.82 3.32 4.51
C THR A 383 26.26 3.26 5.93
N VAL A 384 25.16 2.52 6.13
CA VAL A 384 24.54 2.30 7.45
C VAL A 384 25.08 1.03 8.11
N ALA A 385 24.82 0.88 9.41
CA ALA A 385 25.20 -0.35 10.12
C ALA A 385 24.44 -1.57 9.56
N PRO A 386 25.03 -2.79 9.55
CA PRO A 386 24.36 -3.99 9.05
C PRO A 386 22.98 -4.27 9.69
N ALA A 387 22.80 -3.89 10.96
CA ALA A 387 21.53 -4.00 11.67
C ALA A 387 20.39 -3.12 11.11
N GLU A 388 20.72 -2.11 10.32
CA GLU A 388 19.76 -1.23 9.66
C GLU A 388 19.43 -1.71 8.23
N VAL A 389 20.26 -2.58 7.65
CA VAL A 389 20.12 -3.06 6.28
C VAL A 389 19.00 -4.07 6.17
N ASN A 390 17.83 -3.61 5.71
CA ASN A 390 16.69 -4.46 5.39
C ASN A 390 16.63 -4.81 3.89
N ARG A 391 15.67 -5.67 3.51
CA ARG A 391 15.50 -6.17 2.13
C ARG A 391 15.43 -5.04 1.11
N ASN A 392 14.63 -4.02 1.40
CA ASN A 392 14.39 -2.92 0.46
C ASN A 392 15.62 -2.05 0.28
N MET A 393 16.38 -1.79 1.35
CA MET A 393 17.65 -1.05 1.27
C MET A 393 18.67 -1.79 0.42
N LEU A 394 18.79 -3.11 0.62
CA LEU A 394 19.69 -3.92 -0.19
C LEU A 394 19.26 -3.94 -1.66
N LEU A 395 17.98 -4.17 -1.96
CA LEU A 395 17.46 -4.12 -3.33
C LEU A 395 17.73 -2.77 -4.01
N ALA A 396 17.54 -1.67 -3.30
CA ALA A 396 17.85 -0.33 -3.80
C ALA A 396 19.35 -0.16 -4.08
N ALA A 397 20.22 -0.61 -3.17
CA ALA A 397 21.68 -0.51 -3.33
C ALA A 397 22.21 -1.35 -4.51
N MET A 398 21.48 -2.41 -4.88
CA MET A 398 21.84 -3.32 -5.97
C MET A 398 21.26 -2.94 -7.35
N LYS A 399 20.19 -2.14 -7.42
CA LYS A 399 19.38 -1.91 -8.63
C LYS A 399 20.18 -1.78 -9.93
N ASP A 400 21.14 -0.85 -9.99
CA ASP A 400 21.92 -0.58 -11.21
C ASP A 400 23.19 -1.43 -11.33
N LYS A 401 23.33 -2.43 -10.46
CA LYS A 401 24.46 -3.35 -10.39
C LYS A 401 24.05 -4.78 -10.75
N ILE A 402 22.76 -5.11 -10.83
CA ILE A 402 22.30 -6.48 -11.09
C ILE A 402 22.64 -6.89 -12.53
N LEU A 403 23.49 -7.90 -12.68
CA LEU A 403 23.83 -8.54 -13.95
C LEU A 403 22.90 -9.71 -14.27
N ALA A 404 22.53 -10.50 -13.25
CA ALA A 404 21.55 -11.57 -13.36
C ALA A 404 20.96 -11.93 -11.99
N THR A 405 19.83 -12.62 -12.01
CA THR A 405 19.19 -13.22 -10.84
C THR A 405 18.95 -14.71 -11.06
N ALA A 406 18.98 -15.48 -9.97
CA ALA A 406 18.61 -16.88 -9.95
C ALA A 406 17.78 -17.17 -8.70
N GLU A 407 16.75 -18.01 -8.84
CA GLU A 407 15.80 -18.30 -7.77
C GLU A 407 15.70 -19.79 -7.46
N LEU A 408 15.45 -20.09 -6.19
CA LEU A 408 15.11 -21.41 -5.68
C LEU A 408 13.91 -21.26 -4.74
N SER A 409 12.79 -21.89 -5.08
CA SER A 409 11.59 -21.90 -4.26
C SER A 409 11.46 -23.20 -3.49
N VAL A 410 11.05 -23.14 -2.23
CA VAL A 410 10.77 -24.31 -1.38
C VAL A 410 9.51 -24.08 -0.55
N ALA A 411 8.78 -25.14 -0.22
CA ALA A 411 7.56 -25.05 0.56
C ALA A 411 7.73 -25.71 1.93
N TYR A 412 7.17 -25.11 2.99
CA TYR A 412 7.09 -25.75 4.30
C TYR A 412 5.67 -25.70 4.83
N THR A 413 5.19 -26.86 5.30
CA THR A 413 3.92 -27.02 6.01
C THR A 413 4.24 -27.60 7.38
N ARG A 414 3.76 -26.97 8.45
CA ARG A 414 3.86 -27.57 9.79
C ARG A 414 2.89 -28.74 9.90
N PRO A 415 3.33 -29.91 10.41
CA PRO A 415 2.40 -31.00 10.70
C PRO A 415 1.33 -30.54 11.69
N ASP A 416 0.05 -30.80 11.40
CA ASP A 416 -1.05 -30.55 12.33
C ASP A 416 -0.80 -31.32 13.63
N GLY A 417 -0.59 -30.62 14.75
CA GLY A 417 -0.38 -31.25 16.06
C GLY A 417 0.58 -30.53 17.00
N ALA A 418 1.41 -29.59 16.54
CA ALA A 418 2.26 -28.77 17.41
C ALA A 418 1.47 -27.62 18.07
N THR A 419 0.48 -27.97 18.90
CA THR A 419 -0.12 -27.03 19.85
C THR A 419 0.90 -26.68 20.94
N GLU A 420 0.89 -25.42 21.37
CA GLU A 420 1.72 -24.83 22.43
C GLU A 420 1.63 -25.62 23.76
N ARG A 421 2.41 -26.70 23.90
CA ARG A 421 2.48 -27.44 25.18
C ARG A 421 3.89 -27.69 25.73
N ALA A 422 4.93 -27.03 25.18
CA ALA A 422 6.30 -27.19 25.66
C ALA A 422 6.90 -25.95 26.37
N GLU A 423 6.40 -24.73 26.17
CA GLU A 423 7.09 -23.53 26.72
C GLU A 423 6.61 -23.06 28.11
N ARG A 424 5.74 -23.80 28.81
CA ARG A 424 5.27 -23.45 30.17
C ARG A 424 5.62 -24.43 31.28
N ARG A 425 6.63 -25.29 31.09
CA ARG A 425 7.24 -26.02 32.21
C ARG A 425 8.76 -25.96 32.10
N GLY A 426 9.34 -24.87 32.62
CA GLY A 426 10.71 -24.91 33.10
C GLY A 426 10.83 -25.95 34.23
N PRO A 427 11.98 -26.63 34.36
CA PRO A 427 12.15 -27.68 35.36
C PRO A 427 12.07 -27.08 36.76
N ALA A 428 11.29 -27.75 37.63
CA ALA A 428 11.37 -27.52 39.06
C ALA A 428 12.83 -27.77 39.49
N SER A 429 13.49 -26.73 40.00
CA SER A 429 14.79 -26.89 40.63
C SER A 429 14.56 -27.55 41.98
N ASP A 430 14.98 -28.82 42.08
CA ASP A 430 15.33 -29.44 43.34
C ASP A 430 16.36 -28.57 44.05
N ARG A 431 15.98 -28.02 45.21
CA ARG A 431 16.94 -27.52 46.18
C ARG A 431 17.18 -28.63 47.20
N PRO A 432 18.39 -29.20 47.29
CA PRO A 432 18.75 -29.99 48.46
C PRO A 432 18.95 -29.05 49.65
N GLY A 433 18.40 -29.45 50.78
CA GLY A 433 18.49 -28.69 52.02
C GLY A 433 19.93 -28.57 52.50
N ASN A 434 20.24 -27.42 53.09
CA ASN A 434 21.32 -27.31 54.06
C ASN A 434 20.79 -26.52 55.27
N ARG A 435 20.56 -27.26 56.36
CA ARG A 435 20.63 -26.72 57.72
C ARG A 435 22.08 -26.33 57.98
N LEU A 436 22.33 -25.10 58.40
CA LEU A 436 23.31 -24.81 59.44
C LEU A 436 22.78 -23.68 60.31
N SER A 437 22.85 -23.95 61.60
CA SER A 437 22.46 -23.17 62.77
C SER A 437 23.42 -22.02 63.09
N ALA A 438 22.89 -21.08 63.87
CA ALA A 438 23.48 -20.47 65.08
C ALA A 438 23.64 -18.94 65.03
N ASP A 439 22.87 -18.31 65.94
CA ASP A 439 23.25 -17.25 66.88
C ASP A 439 24.13 -16.09 66.39
N GLN A 440 23.54 -14.90 66.25
CA GLN A 440 23.57 -13.81 67.26
C GLN A 440 22.68 -12.65 66.82
#